data_AF-A0A2V8JQW0-F1
#
_entry.id   AF-A0A2V8JQW0-F1
#
_cell.length_a   1.000
_cell.length_b   1.000
_cell.length_c   1.000
_cell.angle_alpha   90.00
_cell.angle_beta   90.00
_cell.angle_gamma   90.00
#
_symmetry.space_group_name_H-M   'P 1'
#
loop_
_entity.id
_entity.type
_entity.pdbx_description
1 polymer ?
#
loop_
_entity_poly.entity_id
_entity_poly.type
_entity_poly.pdbx_seq_one_letter_code
_entity_poly.pdbx_strand_id
1 'polypeptide(L)'
;MGAMLRTHFLLLLGVIAAAPAYAQESPFQQDPVEHYAGRFLTGVLILGIGLVLYSMLRYRGRLAGPVSWVFLAVGVVVVPATTVLLGTLLVMEKAEQVDFCGSCHLTMKSYVDDLKDPNSHSLAAVHYQNKYIPTNQCYQCHTSYGMFGTVEAKLSGMIDVYKYYTRTFHIPIKMRSPYPNDDCLKCHAESAKWKPIHDEFKASLFSGETKCLDCHGNDHPAHTLAAAR
;
A
#
# COMPACT_ATOMS: atom_id res chain seq x y z
N MET A 1 -42.76 12.18 -17.20
CA MET A 1 -41.48 11.43 -17.18
C MET A 1 -40.23 12.29 -16.95
N GLY A 2 -40.33 13.45 -16.27
CA GLY A 2 -39.20 14.39 -16.10
C GLY A 2 -38.75 14.67 -14.65
N ALA A 3 -39.38 14.04 -13.65
CA ALA A 3 -39.13 14.37 -12.23
C ALA A 3 -38.22 13.36 -11.50
N MET A 4 -38.11 12.11 -11.97
CA MET A 4 -37.32 11.07 -11.28
C MET A 4 -35.82 11.08 -11.57
N LEU A 5 -35.35 11.82 -12.59
CA LEU A 5 -33.94 11.84 -12.96
C LEU A 5 -33.11 12.90 -12.19
N ARG A 6 -33.76 13.82 -11.46
CA ARG A 6 -33.09 14.89 -10.70
C ARG A 6 -32.67 14.46 -9.29
N THR A 7 -33.36 13.49 -8.70
CA THR A 7 -33.10 13.02 -7.32
C THR A 7 -31.91 12.07 -7.21
N HIS A 8 -31.56 11.36 -8.28
CA HIS A 8 -30.38 10.47 -8.27
C HIS A 8 -29.04 11.21 -8.41
N PHE A 9 -29.03 12.42 -8.99
CA PHE A 9 -27.79 13.20 -9.14
C PHE A 9 -27.33 13.87 -7.83
N LEU A 10 -28.27 14.13 -6.91
CA LEU A 10 -27.96 14.76 -5.61
C LEU A 10 -27.46 13.74 -4.56
N LEU A 11 -27.75 12.45 -4.72
CA LEU A 11 -27.26 11.41 -3.81
C LEU A 11 -25.80 11.02 -4.07
N LEU A 12 -25.30 11.18 -5.29
CA LEU A 12 -23.89 10.93 -5.64
C LEU A 12 -22.93 12.03 -5.13
N LEU A 13 -23.43 13.24 -4.88
CA LEU A 13 -22.64 14.33 -4.29
C LEU A 13 -22.58 14.27 -2.75
N GLY A 14 -23.50 13.56 -2.09
CA GLY A 14 -23.56 13.45 -0.63
C GLY A 14 -22.54 12.48 -0.02
N VAL A 15 -22.07 11.49 -0.77
CA VAL A 15 -21.15 10.46 -0.23
C VAL A 15 -19.70 10.95 -0.15
N ILE A 16 -19.33 12.01 -0.88
CA ILE A 16 -17.97 12.59 -0.83
C ILE A 16 -17.79 13.52 0.38
N ALA A 17 -18.88 14.00 1.00
CA ALA A 17 -18.83 15.05 2.02
C ALA A 17 -18.71 14.56 3.48
N ALA A 18 -18.71 13.24 3.74
CA ALA A 18 -18.81 12.71 5.11
C ALA A 18 -17.70 11.72 5.52
N ALA A 19 -16.51 11.80 4.91
CA ALA A 19 -15.32 11.26 5.56
C ALA A 19 -14.78 12.37 6.49
N PRO A 20 -14.90 12.26 7.83
CA PRO A 20 -14.32 13.25 8.70
C PRO A 20 -12.80 13.24 8.48
N ALA A 21 -12.29 14.39 8.04
CA ALA A 21 -10.88 14.67 7.88
C ALA A 21 -10.20 14.70 9.26
N TYR A 22 -9.96 13.53 9.84
CA TYR A 22 -9.00 13.33 10.93
C TYR A 22 -7.82 12.52 10.39
N ALA A 23 -7.26 12.97 9.27
CA ALA A 23 -5.90 12.59 8.88
C ALA A 23 -4.95 13.47 9.69
N GLN A 24 -4.64 13.04 10.92
CA GLN A 24 -3.61 13.65 11.73
C GLN A 24 -2.28 13.48 11.00
N GLU A 25 -1.68 14.61 10.60
CA GLU A 25 -0.38 14.69 9.92
C GLU A 25 0.70 14.07 10.82
N SER A 26 0.95 12.77 10.66
CA SER A 26 2.34 12.31 10.78
C SER A 26 3.07 12.90 9.57
N PRO A 27 4.34 13.35 9.69
CA PRO A 27 5.09 13.86 8.57
C PRO A 27 5.42 12.69 7.65
N PHE A 28 4.44 12.24 6.87
CA PHE A 28 4.71 11.67 5.58
C PHE A 28 5.49 12.77 4.86
N GLN A 29 6.81 12.62 4.76
CA GLN A 29 7.61 13.47 3.88
C GLN A 29 7.05 13.25 2.48
N GLN A 30 6.02 14.03 2.14
CA GLN A 30 5.53 14.11 0.79
C GLN A 30 6.72 14.59 -0.01
N ASP A 31 7.14 13.77 -0.97
CA ASP A 31 8.17 14.18 -1.90
C ASP A 31 7.67 15.50 -2.50
N PRO A 32 8.46 16.60 -2.40
CA PRO A 32 8.03 17.89 -2.95
C PRO A 32 7.63 17.74 -4.42
N VAL A 33 8.27 16.83 -5.18
CA VAL A 33 7.91 16.51 -6.56
C VAL A 33 6.48 15.96 -6.63
N GLU A 34 6.11 14.99 -5.79
CA GLU A 34 4.75 14.44 -5.74
C GLU A 34 3.71 15.52 -5.37
N HIS A 35 4.04 16.38 -4.39
CA HIS A 35 3.15 17.44 -3.94
C HIS A 35 2.90 18.48 -5.05
N TYR A 36 3.96 18.97 -5.70
CA TYR A 36 3.85 19.95 -6.78
C TYR A 36 3.28 19.34 -8.05
N ALA A 37 3.66 18.11 -8.41
CA ALA A 37 3.09 17.39 -9.55
C ALA A 37 1.59 17.15 -9.35
N GLY A 38 1.16 16.74 -8.15
CA GLY A 38 -0.25 16.56 -7.82
C GLY A 38 -1.05 17.85 -7.95
N ARG A 39 -0.52 18.98 -7.43
CA ARG A 39 -1.14 20.30 -7.58
C ARG A 39 -1.20 20.76 -9.03
N PHE A 40 -0.13 20.54 -9.79
CA PHE A 40 -0.07 20.86 -11.22
C PHE A 40 -1.12 20.05 -12.00
N LEU A 41 -1.17 18.72 -11.81
CA LEU A 41 -2.16 17.83 -12.42
C LEU A 41 -3.60 18.24 -12.06
N THR A 42 -3.84 18.59 -10.79
CA THR A 42 -5.15 19.07 -10.34
C THR A 42 -5.52 20.38 -11.05
N GLY A 43 -4.56 21.30 -11.18
CA GLY A 43 -4.74 22.54 -11.94
C GLY A 43 -5.06 22.29 -13.42
N VAL A 44 -4.32 21.39 -14.07
CA VAL A 44 -4.55 20.99 -15.47
C VAL A 44 -5.93 20.35 -15.64
N LEU A 45 -6.35 19.49 -14.72
CA LEU A 45 -7.68 18.86 -14.73
C LEU A 45 -8.79 19.90 -14.57
N ILE A 46 -8.69 20.83 -13.61
CA ILE A 46 -9.66 21.90 -13.41
C ILE A 46 -9.75 22.79 -14.65
N LEU A 47 -8.61 23.16 -15.23
CA LEU A 47 -8.56 23.96 -16.46
C LEU A 47 -9.16 23.21 -17.66
N GLY A 48 -8.87 21.92 -17.80
CA GLY A 48 -9.45 21.04 -18.82
C GLY A 48 -10.96 20.92 -18.68
N ILE A 49 -11.48 20.68 -17.47
CA ILE A 49 -12.91 20.65 -17.17
C ILE A 49 -13.56 22.01 -17.50
N GLY A 50 -12.91 23.11 -17.09
CA GLY A 50 -13.38 24.48 -17.40
C GLY A 50 -13.48 24.75 -18.89
N LEU A 51 -12.47 24.35 -19.67
CA LEU A 51 -12.46 24.45 -21.14
C LEU A 51 -13.55 23.61 -21.79
N VAL A 52 -13.76 22.37 -21.32
CA VAL A 52 -14.83 21.50 -21.82
C VAL A 52 -16.21 22.11 -21.52
N LEU A 53 -16.45 22.57 -20.29
CA LEU A 53 -17.71 23.22 -19.90
C LEU A 53 -17.96 24.51 -20.69
N TYR A 54 -16.94 25.35 -20.85
CA TYR A 54 -17.01 26.57 -21.66
C TYR A 54 -17.35 26.25 -23.13
N SER A 55 -16.68 25.25 -23.70
CA SER A 55 -16.93 24.79 -25.07
C SER A 55 -18.36 24.25 -25.24
N MET A 56 -18.84 23.42 -24.30
CA MET A 56 -20.20 22.89 -24.31
C MET A 56 -21.26 23.99 -24.20
N LEU A 57 -21.03 25.03 -23.40
CA LEU A 57 -21.94 26.17 -23.26
C LEU A 57 -21.93 27.07 -24.49
N ARG A 58 -20.75 27.34 -25.06
CA ARG A 58 -20.57 28.31 -26.16
C ARG A 58 -20.91 27.75 -27.54
N TYR A 59 -20.63 26.46 -27.78
CA TYR A 59 -20.81 25.77 -29.07
C TYR A 59 -21.95 24.75 -29.06
N ARG A 60 -22.85 24.89 -28.09
CA ARG A 60 -24.05 24.08 -27.92
C ARG A 60 -24.83 24.00 -29.25
N GLY A 61 -24.99 22.79 -29.80
CA GLY A 61 -25.73 22.54 -31.04
C GLY A 61 -24.91 22.53 -32.35
N ARG A 62 -23.63 22.95 -32.34
CA ARG A 62 -22.75 22.87 -33.52
C ARG A 62 -21.84 21.64 -33.56
N LEU A 63 -21.62 21.00 -32.41
CA LEU A 63 -20.70 19.86 -32.24
C LEU A 63 -21.39 18.48 -32.34
N ALA A 64 -22.53 18.38 -33.04
CA ALA A 64 -23.31 17.15 -33.16
C ALA A 64 -22.77 16.14 -34.20
N GLY A 65 -21.51 16.28 -34.62
CA GLY A 65 -20.88 15.37 -35.57
C GLY A 65 -20.36 14.10 -34.89
N PRO A 66 -20.37 12.93 -35.57
CA PRO A 66 -19.92 11.66 -35.00
C PRO A 66 -18.46 11.70 -34.51
N VAL A 67 -17.61 12.49 -35.16
CA VAL A 67 -16.20 12.68 -34.77
C VAL A 67 -16.07 13.34 -33.38
N SER A 68 -16.93 14.32 -33.05
CA SER A 68 -16.90 14.98 -31.73
C SER A 68 -17.29 14.03 -30.60
N TRP A 69 -18.21 13.10 -30.87
CA TRP A 69 -18.61 12.06 -29.91
C TRP A 69 -17.51 11.03 -29.68
N VAL A 70 -16.77 10.64 -30.73
CA VAL A 70 -15.61 9.74 -30.59
C VAL A 70 -14.51 10.38 -29.73
N PHE A 71 -14.15 11.64 -29.97
CA PHE A 71 -13.15 12.33 -29.14
C PHE A 71 -13.60 12.50 -27.69
N LEU A 72 -14.89 12.76 -27.45
CA LEU A 72 -15.44 12.80 -26.09
C LEU A 72 -15.39 11.43 -25.41
N ALA A 73 -15.78 10.36 -26.11
CA ALA A 73 -15.72 9.00 -25.59
C ALA A 73 -14.28 8.58 -25.27
N VAL A 74 -13.34 8.87 -26.17
CA VAL A 74 -11.90 8.62 -25.97
C VAL A 74 -11.39 9.44 -24.79
N GLY A 75 -11.72 10.73 -24.70
CA GLY A 75 -11.29 11.58 -23.58
C GLY A 75 -11.83 11.13 -22.22
N VAL A 76 -13.10 10.72 -22.15
CA VAL A 76 -13.75 10.27 -20.91
C VAL A 76 -13.31 8.86 -20.49
N VAL A 77 -12.92 8.00 -21.43
CA VAL A 77 -12.50 6.63 -21.11
C VAL A 77 -10.98 6.52 -20.96
N VAL A 78 -10.23 6.95 -21.97
CA VAL A 78 -8.78 6.73 -22.04
C VAL A 78 -8.02 7.55 -21.01
N VAL A 79 -8.39 8.82 -20.81
CA VAL A 79 -7.65 9.70 -19.88
C VAL A 79 -7.84 9.24 -18.42
N PRO A 80 -9.07 9.00 -17.91
CA PRO A 80 -9.24 8.46 -16.57
C PRO A 80 -8.64 7.06 -16.42
N ALA A 81 -8.80 6.17 -17.41
CA ALA A 81 -8.23 4.82 -17.32
C ALA A 81 -6.70 4.85 -17.22
N THR A 82 -6.04 5.69 -18.01
CA THR A 82 -4.57 5.82 -17.97
C THR A 82 -4.11 6.45 -16.66
N THR A 83 -4.83 7.46 -16.17
CA THR A 83 -4.53 8.11 -14.89
C THR A 83 -4.68 7.15 -13.72
N VAL A 84 -5.77 6.38 -13.69
CA VAL A 84 -6.00 5.36 -12.66
C VAL A 84 -4.92 4.30 -12.72
N LEU A 85 -4.60 3.77 -13.91
CA LEU A 85 -3.57 2.75 -14.06
C LEU A 85 -2.20 3.22 -13.54
N LEU A 86 -1.73 4.38 -14.03
CA LEU A 86 -0.44 4.93 -13.61
C LEU A 86 -0.42 5.29 -12.13
N GLY A 87 -1.49 5.90 -11.63
CA GLY A 87 -1.63 6.25 -10.22
C GLY A 87 -1.62 5.00 -9.33
N THR A 88 -2.32 3.94 -9.72
CA THR A 88 -2.29 2.66 -9.00
C THR A 88 -0.88 2.09 -8.96
N LEU A 89 -0.16 2.04 -10.09
CA LEU A 89 1.20 1.50 -10.13
C LEU A 89 2.14 2.24 -9.15
N LEU A 90 2.11 3.57 -9.14
CA LEU A 90 2.93 4.38 -8.24
C LEU A 90 2.57 4.19 -6.77
N VAL A 91 1.27 4.17 -6.46
CA VAL A 91 0.79 3.94 -5.09
C VAL A 91 1.16 2.54 -4.62
N MET A 92 1.11 1.55 -5.50
CA MET A 92 1.48 0.18 -5.16
C MET A 92 2.96 0.05 -4.79
N GLU A 93 3.87 0.77 -5.44
CA GLU A 93 5.29 0.79 -5.09
C GLU A 93 5.51 1.46 -3.72
N LYS A 94 4.86 2.61 -3.50
CA LYS A 94 4.99 3.36 -2.24
C LYS A 94 4.44 2.59 -1.04
N ALA A 95 3.41 1.76 -1.25
CA ALA A 95 2.80 0.94 -0.21
C ALA A 95 3.71 -0.16 0.36
N GLU A 96 4.90 -0.37 -0.22
CA GLU A 96 5.87 -1.36 0.22
C GLU A 96 6.94 -0.77 1.16
N GLN A 97 6.99 0.55 1.25
CA GLN A 97 8.00 1.26 2.02
C GLN A 97 7.68 1.26 3.51
N VAL A 98 8.73 1.20 4.33
CA VAL A 98 8.62 1.29 5.79
C VAL A 98 7.91 2.57 6.23
N ASP A 99 8.13 3.68 5.54
CA ASP A 99 7.51 4.96 5.87
C ASP A 99 5.99 4.96 5.60
N PHE A 100 5.53 4.22 4.58
CA PHE A 100 4.10 4.02 4.36
C PHE A 100 3.49 3.19 5.48
N CYS A 101 4.09 2.05 5.84
CA CYS A 101 3.63 1.24 6.96
C CYS A 101 3.63 2.04 8.28
N GLY A 102 4.70 2.82 8.53
CA GLY A 102 4.85 3.67 9.70
C GLY A 102 3.90 4.86 9.78
N SER A 103 3.30 5.28 8.65
CA SER A 103 2.29 6.35 8.63
C SER A 103 1.03 5.98 9.45
N CYS A 104 0.75 4.68 9.60
CA CYS A 104 -0.26 4.16 10.51
C CYS A 104 0.26 4.14 11.97
N HIS A 105 0.56 5.32 12.51
CA HIS A 105 1.25 5.48 13.79
C HIS A 105 0.57 4.79 14.98
N LEU A 106 -0.76 4.58 14.96
CA LEU A 106 -1.45 3.90 16.06
C LEU A 106 -1.21 2.39 16.09
N THR A 107 -1.09 1.77 14.92
CA THR A 107 -1.01 0.32 14.79
C THR A 107 0.42 -0.15 14.57
N MET A 108 1.25 0.65 13.91
CA MET A 108 2.59 0.27 13.44
C MET A 108 3.75 0.91 14.20
N LYS A 109 3.51 1.92 15.06
CA LYS A 109 4.59 2.65 15.73
C LYS A 109 5.54 1.75 16.51
N SER A 110 5.03 0.84 17.35
CA SER A 110 5.89 -0.05 18.14
C SER A 110 6.78 -0.95 17.27
N TYR A 111 6.28 -1.37 16.12
CA TYR A 111 7.03 -2.19 15.16
C TYR A 111 8.14 -1.38 14.46
N VAL A 112 7.85 -0.14 14.06
CA VAL A 112 8.83 0.75 13.43
C VAL A 112 9.87 1.25 14.44
N ASP A 113 9.47 1.47 15.70
CA ASP A 113 10.37 1.83 16.78
C ASP A 113 11.35 0.66 17.06
N ASP A 114 10.86 -0.59 17.18
CA ASP A 114 11.70 -1.78 17.30
C ASP A 114 12.66 -1.95 16.11
N LEU A 115 12.15 -1.81 14.88
CA LEU A 115 12.94 -1.89 13.65
C LEU A 115 14.13 -0.92 13.65
N LYS A 116 13.93 0.30 14.19
CA LYS A 116 14.90 1.40 14.19
C LYS A 116 15.71 1.50 15.48
N ASP A 117 15.39 0.76 16.54
CA ASP A 117 16.10 0.81 17.82
C ASP A 117 17.49 0.15 17.69
N PRO A 118 18.60 0.90 17.82
CA PRO A 118 19.96 0.36 17.68
C PRO A 118 20.31 -0.74 18.69
N ASN A 119 19.55 -0.88 19.78
CA ASN A 119 19.75 -1.94 20.78
C ASN A 119 18.82 -3.14 20.56
N SER A 120 17.88 -3.07 19.61
CA SER A 120 17.01 -4.20 19.32
C SER A 120 17.77 -5.29 18.56
N HIS A 121 17.63 -6.52 19.06
CA HIS A 121 18.12 -7.74 18.42
C HIS A 121 16.99 -8.57 17.81
N SER A 122 15.84 -7.94 17.54
CA SER A 122 14.76 -8.60 16.80
C SER A 122 15.21 -8.91 15.37
N LEU A 123 14.58 -9.92 14.74
CA LEU A 123 14.89 -10.24 13.34
C LEU A 123 14.68 -9.01 12.44
N ALA A 124 13.61 -8.26 12.65
CA ALA A 124 13.34 -7.05 11.89
C ALA A 124 14.47 -6.02 12.05
N ALA A 125 14.87 -5.72 13.29
CA ALA A 125 15.92 -4.76 13.59
C ALA A 125 17.27 -5.17 12.97
N VAL A 126 17.68 -6.43 13.15
CA VAL A 126 18.93 -6.96 12.61
C VAL A 126 18.96 -6.87 11.08
N HIS A 127 17.86 -7.18 10.38
CA HIS A 127 17.79 -7.08 8.92
C HIS A 127 17.79 -5.63 8.41
N TYR A 128 17.17 -4.72 9.17
CA TYR A 128 17.11 -3.30 8.81
C TYR A 128 18.44 -2.58 9.05
N GLN A 129 19.04 -2.76 10.22
CA GLN A 129 20.25 -2.05 10.65
C GLN A 129 21.48 -2.47 9.87
N ASN A 130 21.62 -3.78 9.62
CA ASN A 130 22.73 -4.31 8.82
C ASN A 130 22.52 -4.15 7.31
N LYS A 131 21.40 -3.55 6.88
CA LYS A 131 21.04 -3.38 5.47
C LYS A 131 21.04 -4.69 4.68
N TYR A 132 20.72 -5.80 5.34
CA TYR A 132 20.54 -7.09 4.64
C TYR A 132 19.36 -7.06 3.68
N ILE A 133 18.38 -6.20 3.96
CA ILE A 133 17.29 -5.87 3.05
C ILE A 133 17.43 -4.39 2.63
N PRO A 134 17.81 -4.10 1.36
CA PRO A 134 18.15 -2.75 0.95
C PRO A 134 16.94 -1.81 0.90
N THR A 135 15.80 -2.29 0.42
CA THR A 135 14.55 -1.52 0.24
C THR A 135 13.33 -2.36 0.63
N ASN A 136 12.21 -1.68 0.89
CA ASN A 136 10.91 -2.30 1.19
C ASN A 136 10.98 -3.31 2.35
N GLN A 137 11.70 -2.97 3.43
CA GLN A 137 12.14 -3.92 4.45
C GLN A 137 10.99 -4.67 5.14
N CYS A 138 9.90 -3.97 5.49
CA CYS A 138 8.70 -4.63 6.02
C CYS A 138 8.07 -5.54 4.96
N TYR A 139 7.95 -5.04 3.72
CA TYR A 139 7.29 -5.75 2.64
C TYR A 139 7.97 -7.09 2.34
N GLN A 140 9.30 -7.14 2.23
CA GLN A 140 10.02 -8.36 1.83
C GLN A 140 9.72 -9.58 2.71
N CYS A 141 9.45 -9.36 4.00
CA CYS A 141 9.08 -10.42 4.96
C CYS A 141 7.56 -10.58 5.14
N HIS A 142 6.77 -9.53 4.92
CA HIS A 142 5.31 -9.53 5.13
C HIS A 142 4.49 -9.79 3.86
N THR A 143 5.13 -10.07 2.73
CA THR A 143 4.48 -10.54 1.50
C THR A 143 5.11 -11.83 1.02
N SER A 144 4.26 -12.78 0.64
CA SER A 144 4.70 -14.05 0.08
C SER A 144 5.20 -13.91 -1.35
N TYR A 145 6.07 -14.84 -1.77
CA TYR A 145 6.63 -14.85 -3.12
C TYR A 145 5.57 -14.99 -4.22
N GLY A 146 5.87 -14.42 -5.40
CA GLY A 146 5.06 -14.54 -6.62
C GLY A 146 3.99 -13.46 -6.78
N MET A 147 3.43 -13.38 -7.99
CA MET A 147 2.45 -12.35 -8.37
C MET A 147 1.20 -12.38 -7.48
N PHE A 148 0.76 -13.57 -7.06
CA PHE A 148 -0.40 -13.73 -6.20
C PHE A 148 -0.13 -13.27 -4.75
N GLY A 149 1.07 -13.51 -4.20
CA GLY A 149 1.45 -13.03 -2.87
C GLY A 149 1.49 -11.51 -2.78
N THR A 150 1.96 -10.84 -3.85
CA THR A 150 1.92 -9.39 -3.99
C THR A 150 0.48 -8.85 -4.01
N VAL A 151 -0.41 -9.48 -4.79
CA VAL A 151 -1.82 -9.06 -4.89
C VAL A 151 -2.57 -9.29 -3.58
N GLU A 152 -2.41 -10.46 -2.96
CA GLU A 152 -3.04 -10.79 -1.68
C GLU A 152 -2.58 -9.86 -0.56
N ALA A 153 -1.28 -9.55 -0.50
CA ALA A 153 -0.75 -8.60 0.46
C ALA A 153 -1.37 -7.21 0.28
N LYS A 154 -1.51 -6.73 -0.97
CA LYS A 154 -2.11 -5.42 -1.26
C LYS A 154 -3.60 -5.38 -0.94
N LEU A 155 -4.36 -6.44 -1.25
CA LEU A 155 -5.77 -6.58 -0.85
C LEU A 155 -5.92 -6.60 0.68
N SER A 156 -5.08 -7.38 1.36
CA SER A 156 -5.07 -7.46 2.83
C SER A 156 -4.69 -6.13 3.48
N GLY A 157 -3.78 -5.38 2.86
CA GLY A 157 -3.40 -4.04 3.27
C GLY A 157 -4.54 -3.02 3.13
N MET A 158 -5.37 -3.10 2.08
CA MET A 158 -6.57 -2.26 1.97
C MET A 158 -7.56 -2.52 3.12
N ILE A 159 -7.71 -3.77 3.56
CA ILE A 159 -8.52 -4.11 4.73
C ILE A 159 -7.93 -3.47 6.00
N ASP A 160 -6.60 -3.48 6.14
CA ASP A 160 -5.93 -2.87 7.31
C ASP A 160 -6.07 -1.35 7.31
N VAL A 161 -5.97 -0.70 6.15
CA VAL A 161 -6.25 0.73 5.98
C VAL A 161 -7.69 1.05 6.38
N TYR A 162 -8.66 0.27 5.90
CA TYR A 162 -10.05 0.43 6.29
C TYR A 162 -10.25 0.29 7.81
N LYS A 163 -9.66 -0.74 8.44
CA LYS A 163 -9.72 -0.94 9.89
C LYS A 163 -9.07 0.20 10.66
N TYR A 164 -7.95 0.71 10.17
CA TYR A 164 -7.24 1.85 10.76
C TYR A 164 -8.13 3.09 10.77
N TYR A 165 -8.71 3.48 9.63
CA TYR A 165 -9.58 4.65 9.53
C TYR A 165 -10.89 4.50 10.30
N THR A 166 -11.47 3.31 10.35
CA THR A 166 -12.70 3.03 11.12
C THR A 166 -12.45 2.75 12.60
N ARG A 167 -11.19 2.72 13.05
CA ARG A 167 -10.79 2.38 14.44
C ARG A 167 -11.31 1.02 14.92
N THR A 168 -11.46 0.06 14.01
CA THR A 168 -11.95 -1.30 14.30
C THR A 168 -10.82 -2.32 14.50
N PHE A 169 -9.57 -1.85 14.62
CA PHE A 169 -8.40 -2.68 14.91
C PHE A 169 -8.27 -2.99 16.41
N HIS A 170 -7.54 -4.06 16.74
CA HIS A 170 -7.28 -4.48 18.11
C HIS A 170 -5.77 -4.58 18.34
N ILE A 171 -5.28 -3.96 19.40
CA ILE A 171 -3.86 -4.01 19.81
C ILE A 171 -3.69 -5.15 20.84
N PRO A 172 -2.62 -5.96 20.78
CA PRO A 172 -1.55 -5.93 19.76
C PRO A 172 -2.05 -6.45 18.40
N ILE A 173 -1.58 -5.80 17.31
CA ILE A 173 -1.82 -6.29 15.95
C ILE A 173 -1.20 -7.69 15.85
N LYS A 174 -1.98 -8.66 15.35
CA LYS A 174 -1.49 -10.02 15.13
C LYS A 174 -1.43 -10.30 13.64
N MET A 175 -0.39 -11.04 13.23
CA MET A 175 -0.31 -11.59 11.88
C MET A 175 -1.50 -12.51 11.62
N ARG A 176 -2.06 -12.45 10.40
CA ARG A 176 -3.17 -13.32 9.97
C ARG A 176 -2.72 -14.78 9.83
N SER A 177 -1.47 -14.97 9.45
CA SER A 177 -0.80 -16.25 9.26
C SER A 177 0.64 -16.14 9.76
N PRO A 178 1.26 -17.23 10.24
CA PRO A 178 2.70 -17.27 10.50
C PRO A 178 3.50 -16.98 9.23
N TYR A 179 4.77 -16.57 9.39
CA TYR A 179 5.69 -16.42 8.27
C TYR A 179 5.93 -17.78 7.60
N PRO A 180 5.69 -17.90 6.28
CA PRO A 180 6.07 -19.09 5.54
C PRO A 180 7.59 -19.13 5.37
N ASN A 181 8.17 -20.33 5.35
CA ASN A 181 9.62 -20.50 5.21
C ASN A 181 10.15 -19.92 3.90
N ASP A 182 9.34 -19.96 2.83
CA ASP A 182 9.70 -19.41 1.53
C ASP A 182 10.12 -17.94 1.64
N ASP A 183 9.51 -17.16 2.54
CA ASP A 183 9.86 -15.75 2.75
C ASP A 183 11.27 -15.58 3.33
N CYS A 184 11.69 -16.50 4.20
CA CYS A 184 13.06 -16.55 4.70
C CYS A 184 14.02 -17.09 3.63
N LEU A 185 13.62 -18.16 2.93
CA LEU A 185 14.43 -18.88 1.97
C LEU A 185 14.77 -18.07 0.73
N LYS A 186 13.99 -17.03 0.37
CA LYS A 186 14.33 -16.05 -0.69
C LYS A 186 15.78 -15.57 -0.62
N CYS A 187 16.28 -15.31 0.59
CA CYS A 187 17.63 -14.79 0.82
C CYS A 187 18.55 -15.80 1.50
N HIS A 188 18.00 -16.73 2.28
CA HIS A 188 18.80 -17.66 3.08
C HIS A 188 19.14 -18.97 2.38
N ALA A 189 18.25 -19.46 1.48
CA ALA A 189 18.35 -20.80 0.90
C ALA A 189 19.73 -21.05 0.30
N GLU A 190 20.34 -22.16 0.73
CA GLU A 190 21.60 -22.67 0.17
C GLU A 190 22.80 -21.69 0.22
N SER A 191 22.70 -20.59 0.97
CA SER A 191 23.82 -19.68 1.18
C SER A 191 24.96 -20.38 1.92
N ALA A 192 26.19 -19.87 1.77
CA ALA A 192 27.37 -20.47 2.39
C ALA A 192 27.26 -20.57 3.93
N LYS A 193 26.55 -19.63 4.57
CA LYS A 193 26.27 -19.66 6.02
C LYS A 193 25.11 -20.58 6.40
N TRP A 194 24.17 -20.81 5.48
CA TRP A 194 22.99 -21.63 5.73
C TRP A 194 23.29 -23.13 5.64
N LYS A 195 24.01 -23.56 4.60
CA LYS A 195 24.33 -24.97 4.31
C LYS A 195 24.89 -25.74 5.50
N PRO A 196 25.97 -25.32 6.18
CA PRO A 196 26.60 -26.13 7.22
C PRO A 196 25.69 -26.40 8.44
N ILE A 197 24.61 -25.64 8.63
CA ILE A 197 23.70 -25.76 9.77
C ILE A 197 22.39 -26.47 9.37
N HIS A 198 21.93 -26.28 8.14
CA HIS A 198 20.57 -26.65 7.75
C HIS A 198 20.48 -27.77 6.70
N ASP A 199 21.60 -28.31 6.20
CA ASP A 199 21.58 -29.30 5.11
C ASP A 199 20.79 -30.56 5.49
N GLU A 200 20.92 -31.02 6.74
CA GLU A 200 20.20 -32.19 7.26
C GLU A 200 18.67 -31.97 7.32
N PHE A 201 18.23 -30.72 7.53
CA PHE A 201 16.81 -30.35 7.62
C PHE A 201 16.27 -29.77 6.32
N LYS A 202 17.06 -29.73 5.24
CA LYS A 202 16.73 -29.03 4.00
C LYS A 202 15.36 -29.42 3.46
N ALA A 203 15.07 -30.72 3.34
CA ALA A 203 13.79 -31.18 2.81
C ALA A 203 12.60 -30.69 3.67
N SER A 204 12.72 -30.75 4.99
CA SER A 204 11.68 -30.33 5.94
C SER A 204 11.48 -28.80 5.95
N LEU A 205 12.57 -28.03 5.85
CA LEU A 205 12.50 -26.57 5.77
C LEU A 205 11.87 -26.09 4.47
N PHE A 206 12.17 -26.75 3.34
CA PHE A 206 11.57 -26.40 2.05
C PHE A 206 10.13 -26.90 1.91
N SER A 207 9.73 -27.97 2.60
CA SER A 207 8.33 -28.42 2.65
C SER A 207 7.47 -27.61 3.62
N GLY A 208 8.09 -26.85 4.52
CA GLY A 208 7.40 -26.10 5.58
C GLY A 208 6.99 -26.96 6.78
N GLU A 209 7.41 -28.22 6.85
CA GLU A 209 7.15 -29.12 7.98
C GLU A 209 7.85 -28.63 9.26
N THR A 210 9.10 -28.18 9.14
CA THR A 210 9.83 -27.46 10.19
C THR A 210 9.88 -25.98 9.83
N LYS A 211 9.49 -25.07 10.73
CA LYS A 211 9.50 -23.63 10.43
C LYS A 211 10.80 -22.97 10.86
N CYS A 212 11.28 -22.00 10.09
CA CYS A 212 12.49 -21.24 10.44
C CYS A 212 12.36 -20.57 11.82
N LEU A 213 11.16 -20.05 12.14
CA LEU A 213 10.89 -19.37 13.41
C LEU A 213 10.73 -20.31 14.60
N ASP A 214 10.59 -21.61 14.41
CA ASP A 214 10.54 -22.56 15.54
C ASP A 214 11.89 -22.61 16.29
N CYS A 215 12.99 -22.34 15.58
CA CYS A 215 14.32 -22.20 16.16
C CYS A 215 14.74 -20.72 16.28
N HIS A 216 14.68 -19.96 15.19
CA HIS A 216 15.17 -18.57 15.19
C HIS A 216 14.30 -17.61 16.01
N GLY A 217 13.00 -17.89 16.15
CA GLY A 217 12.06 -17.01 16.86
C GLY A 217 12.26 -16.97 18.38
N ASN A 218 12.96 -17.96 18.95
CA ASN A 218 13.24 -18.02 20.39
C ASN A 218 14.41 -17.12 20.79
N ASP A 219 15.49 -17.14 20.00
CA ASP A 219 16.68 -16.30 20.24
C ASP A 219 16.48 -14.88 19.71
N HIS A 220 15.75 -14.76 18.59
CA HIS A 220 15.46 -13.50 17.91
C HIS A 220 13.98 -13.45 17.52
N PRO A 221 13.09 -12.93 18.38
CA PRO A 221 11.69 -12.76 17.99
C PRO A 221 11.59 -11.84 16.77
N ALA A 222 10.52 -11.99 15.98
CA ALA A 222 10.31 -11.17 14.79
C ALA A 222 10.35 -9.66 15.11
N HIS A 223 9.79 -9.28 16.25
CA HIS A 223 9.84 -7.95 16.83
C HIS A 223 9.99 -8.00 18.35
N THR A 224 10.76 -7.10 18.95
CA THR A 224 10.77 -6.88 20.40
C THR A 224 9.87 -5.72 20.77
N LEU A 225 8.57 -5.98 20.83
CA LEU A 225 7.60 -4.97 21.20
C LEU A 225 7.66 -4.74 22.71
N ALA A 226 7.98 -3.52 23.14
CA ALA A 226 7.62 -3.10 24.49
C ALA A 226 6.11 -3.30 24.66
N ALA A 227 5.67 -3.91 25.77
CA ALA A 227 4.26 -4.08 26.06
C ALA A 227 3.57 -2.71 25.89
N ALA A 228 2.62 -2.62 24.95
CA ALA A 228 1.88 -1.40 24.68
C ALA A 228 1.28 -0.92 26.01
N ARG A 229 1.69 0.27 26.47
CA ARG A 229 1.07 0.95 27.59
C ARG A 229 -0.20 1.65 27.12
#